data_AF-A0AA38W689-F1
#
_entry.id   AF-A0AA38W689-F1
#
_cell.length_a   1.000
_cell.length_b   1.000
_cell.length_c   1.000
_cell.angle_alpha   90.00
_cell.angle_beta   90.00
_cell.angle_gamma   90.00
#
_symmetry.space_group_name_H-M   'P 1'
#
loop_
_entity.id
_entity.type
_entity.pdbx_description
1 polymer ?
#
loop_
_entity_poly.entity_id
_entity_poly.type
_entity_poly.pdbx_seq_one_letter_code
_entity_poly.pdbx_strand_id
1 'polypeptide(L)'
;MYSFIHQRLCSLPPTQACCKWSPLVPIKVNVFIWRLFLNGLLTRDNLLRRGVALQVSTCVLCNSGLDDDDHCLVNCSKVDGLWRKVWSWMRISGERLKLANEF
;
A
#
# COMPACT_ATOMS: atom_id res chain seq x y z
N MET A 1 -0.48 8.50 3.61
CA MET A 1 0.11 8.21 2.28
C MET A 1 -0.84 7.40 1.39
N TYR A 2 -1.45 6.32 1.89
CA TYR A 2 -2.62 5.72 1.24
C TYR A 2 -3.78 6.71 1.17
N SER A 3 -4.03 7.46 2.25
CA SER A 3 -4.94 8.62 2.27
C SER A 3 -4.69 9.62 1.13
N PHE A 4 -3.45 9.91 0.76
CA PHE A 4 -3.12 10.89 -0.29
C PHE A 4 -3.23 10.34 -1.71
N ILE A 5 -2.85 9.06 -1.91
CA ILE A 5 -3.02 8.35 -3.17
C ILE A 5 -4.53 8.06 -3.40
N HIS A 6 -5.25 7.68 -2.36
CA HIS A 6 -6.69 7.50 -2.32
C HIS A 6 -7.42 8.85 -2.54
N GLN A 7 -7.02 9.95 -1.90
CA GLN A 7 -7.67 11.26 -2.03
C GLN A 7 -7.43 11.94 -3.39
N ARG A 8 -6.29 11.69 -4.06
CA ARG A 8 -6.06 12.16 -5.44
C ARG A 8 -6.69 11.28 -6.52
N LEU A 9 -7.11 10.05 -6.21
CA LEU A 9 -7.72 9.13 -7.17
C LEU A 9 -9.23 8.94 -6.96
N CYS A 10 -9.74 9.05 -5.73
CA CYS A 10 -11.17 9.09 -5.41
C CYS A 10 -11.85 10.42 -5.75
N SER A 11 -11.10 11.47 -6.08
CA SER A 11 -11.64 12.69 -6.66
C SER A 11 -11.95 12.56 -8.16
N LEU A 12 -11.58 11.43 -8.78
CA LEU A 12 -11.93 11.14 -10.16
C LEU A 12 -13.29 10.41 -10.20
N PRO A 13 -14.21 10.82 -11.09
CA PRO A 13 -15.50 10.16 -11.24
C PRO A 13 -15.30 8.67 -11.56
N PRO A 14 -16.22 7.77 -11.13
CA PRO A 14 -16.09 6.32 -11.29
C PRO A 14 -15.94 5.86 -12.74
N THR A 15 -16.25 6.73 -13.71
CA THR A 15 -16.06 6.51 -15.14
C THR A 15 -14.63 6.79 -15.62
N GLN A 16 -13.76 7.40 -14.80
CA GLN A 16 -12.37 7.76 -15.11
C GLN A 16 -11.33 7.20 -14.13
N ALA A 17 -11.73 6.43 -13.12
CA ALA A 17 -10.80 5.61 -12.32
C ALA A 17 -10.21 4.42 -13.13
N CYS A 18 -10.06 4.59 -14.45
CA CYS A 18 -9.21 3.74 -15.25
C CYS A 18 -7.81 3.90 -14.67
N CYS A 19 -7.39 2.91 -13.88
CA CYS A 19 -6.01 2.75 -13.47
C CYS A 19 -5.17 2.74 -14.74
N LYS A 20 -4.67 3.91 -15.14
CA LYS A 20 -3.86 4.05 -16.35
C LYS A 20 -2.64 3.19 -16.13
N TRP A 21 -2.58 2.08 -16.86
CA TRP A 21 -1.45 1.18 -16.85
C TRP A 21 -0.23 1.99 -17.29
N SER A 22 0.78 2.07 -16.41
CA SER A 22 2.01 2.75 -16.78
C SER A 22 2.83 1.81 -17.66
N PRO A 23 3.21 2.20 -18.89
CA PRO A 23 4.09 1.39 -19.74
C PRO A 23 5.52 1.34 -19.18
N LEU A 24 5.85 2.21 -18.22
CA LEU A 24 7.17 2.32 -17.61
C LEU A 24 7.41 1.28 -16.51
N VAL A 25 6.39 0.54 -16.10
CA VAL A 25 6.50 -0.49 -15.06
C VAL A 25 6.05 -1.85 -15.60
N PRO A 26 6.63 -2.96 -15.09
CA PRO A 26 6.17 -4.29 -15.45
C PRO A 26 4.67 -4.47 -15.19
N ILE A 27 3.99 -5.26 -16.02
CA ILE A 27 2.55 -5.55 -15.90
C ILE A 27 2.14 -5.99 -14.48
N LYS A 28 3.01 -6.76 -13.81
CA LYS A 28 2.78 -7.23 -12.43
C LYS A 28 2.65 -6.08 -11.44
N VAL A 29 3.40 -5.00 -11.62
CA VAL A 29 3.33 -3.80 -10.78
C VAL A 29 2.01 -3.06 -11.00
N ASN A 30 1.59 -2.91 -12.25
CA ASN A 30 0.29 -2.31 -12.54
C ASN A 30 -0.88 -3.15 -11.98
N VAL A 31 -0.85 -4.48 -12.13
CA VAL A 31 -1.85 -5.39 -11.51
C VAL A 31 -1.86 -5.23 -9.99
N PHE A 32 -0.69 -5.15 -9.37
CA PHE A 32 -0.57 -4.98 -7.92
C PHE A 32 -1.19 -3.66 -7.45
N ILE A 33 -0.87 -2.55 -8.12
CA ILE A 33 -1.44 -1.23 -7.83
C ILE A 33 -2.95 -1.22 -8.04
N TRP A 34 -3.44 -1.80 -9.14
CA TRP A 34 -4.88 -1.95 -9.40
C TRP A 34 -5.58 -2.75 -8.30
N ARG A 35 -5.00 -3.87 -7.86
CA ARG A 35 -5.52 -4.66 -6.73
C ARG A 35 -5.52 -3.85 -5.44
N LEU A 36 -4.46 -3.10 -5.16
CA LEU A 36 -4.38 -2.23 -3.98
C LEU A 36 -5.56 -1.25 -3.94
N PHE A 37 -5.88 -0.60 -5.07
CA PHE A 37 -7.01 0.33 -5.14
C PHE A 37 -8.39 -0.28 -4.91
N LEU A 38 -8.55 -1.56 -5.22
CA LEU A 38 -9.80 -2.27 -5.05
C LEU A 38 -9.94 -2.94 -3.67
N ASN A 39 -9.06 -2.62 -2.71
CA ASN A 39 -8.92 -3.39 -1.46
C ASN A 39 -8.82 -4.91 -1.78
N GLY A 40 -8.07 -5.18 -2.85
CA GLY A 40 -7.92 -6.46 -3.53
C GLY A 40 -6.81 -7.32 -2.93
N LEU A 41 -5.96 -6.73 -2.08
CA LEU A 41 -4.87 -7.43 -1.43
C LEU A 41 -5.40 -8.44 -0.41
N LEU A 42 -4.67 -9.53 -0.26
CA LEU A 42 -4.98 -10.63 0.67
C LEU A 42 -4.53 -10.31 2.10
N THR A 43 -4.85 -9.10 2.57
CA THR A 43 -4.66 -8.69 3.96
C THR A 43 -5.79 -9.26 4.81
N ARG A 44 -5.52 -9.56 6.09
CA ARG A 44 -6.54 -10.15 6.99
C ARG A 44 -7.72 -9.20 7.17
N ASP A 45 -7.49 -7.89 7.16
CA ASP A 45 -8.55 -6.89 7.18
C ASP A 45 -9.46 -7.00 5.94
N ASN A 46 -8.89 -7.14 4.74
CA ASN A 46 -9.68 -7.37 3.51
C ASN A 46 -10.41 -8.72 3.51
N LEU A 47 -9.83 -9.76 4.10
CA LEU A 47 -10.48 -11.06 4.25
C LEU A 47 -11.67 -11.00 5.22
N LEU A 48 -11.51 -10.31 6.36
CA LEU A 48 -12.59 -10.07 7.32
C LEU A 48 -13.74 -9.28 6.67
N ARG A 49 -13.43 -8.22 5.90
CA ARG A 49 -14.43 -7.46 5.12
C ARG A 49 -15.20 -8.32 4.12
N ARG A 50 -14.61 -9.41 3.63
CA ARG A 50 -15.25 -10.37 2.71
C ARG A 50 -15.97 -11.52 3.43
N GLY A 51 -16.08 -11.46 4.76
CA GLY A 51 -16.76 -12.47 5.56
C GLY A 51 -15.95 -13.72 5.86
N VAL A 52 -14.63 -13.72 5.60
CA VAL A 52 -13.76 -14.82 6.00
C VAL A 52 -13.44 -14.66 7.48
N ALA A 53 -13.90 -15.61 8.31
CA ALA A 53 -13.65 -15.58 9.75
C ALA A 53 -12.17 -15.83 10.05
N LEU A 54 -11.52 -14.85 10.68
CA LEU A 54 -10.14 -14.92 11.15
C LEU A 54 -10.10 -14.54 12.63
N GLN A 55 -9.27 -15.23 13.42
CA GLN A 55 -9.20 -15.02 14.87
C GLN A 55 -8.47 -13.73 15.25
N VAL A 56 -7.50 -13.30 14.44
CA VAL A 56 -6.66 -12.13 14.73
C VAL A 56 -6.36 -11.39 13.43
N SER A 57 -6.55 -10.07 13.44
CA SER A 57 -6.26 -9.17 12.32
C SER A 57 -4.88 -8.52 12.41
N THR A 58 -3.92 -9.11 13.14
CA THR A 58 -2.59 -8.52 13.33
C THR A 58 -1.69 -8.73 12.11
N CYS A 59 -0.77 -7.80 11.84
CA CYS A 59 0.12 -7.91 10.68
C CYS A 59 0.96 -9.19 10.68
N VAL A 60 0.97 -9.93 9.57
CA VAL A 60 1.78 -11.16 9.43
C VAL A 60 3.30 -10.91 9.45
N LEU A 61 3.73 -9.70 9.09
CA LEU A 61 5.14 -9.39 8.89
C LEU A 61 5.84 -9.01 10.20
N CYS A 62 5.22 -8.12 10.97
CA CYS A 62 5.78 -7.63 12.24
C CYS A 62 5.07 -8.15 13.49
N ASN A 63 3.98 -8.92 13.34
CA ASN A 63 3.14 -9.40 14.44
C ASN A 63 2.64 -8.28 15.36
N SER A 64 2.54 -7.06 14.83
CA SER A 64 2.08 -5.87 15.53
C SER A 64 1.27 -5.00 14.57
N GLY A 65 0.34 -4.19 15.09
CA GLY A 65 -0.55 -3.38 14.24
C GLY A 65 -1.59 -4.19 13.47
N LEU A 66 -2.49 -3.49 12.77
CA LEU A 66 -3.53 -4.08 11.93
C LEU A 66 -2.90 -4.60 10.62
N ASP A 67 -3.33 -5.76 10.15
CA ASP A 67 -2.99 -6.31 8.84
C ASP A 67 -3.93 -5.72 7.79
N ASP A 68 -3.74 -4.43 7.55
CA ASP A 68 -4.39 -3.67 6.49
C ASP A 68 -3.37 -3.27 5.41
N ASP A 69 -3.88 -2.72 4.31
CA ASP A 69 -3.05 -2.39 3.15
C ASP A 69 -2.04 -1.26 3.46
N ASP A 70 -2.38 -0.33 4.37
CA ASP A 70 -1.53 0.80 4.78
C ASP A 70 -0.34 0.33 5.60
N HIS A 71 -0.63 -0.43 6.65
CA HIS A 71 0.35 -0.98 7.54
C HIS A 71 1.26 -1.94 6.78
N CYS A 72 0.70 -2.87 6.01
CA CYS A 72 1.48 -3.87 5.29
C CYS A 72 2.41 -3.28 4.21
N LEU A 73 2.14 -2.06 3.71
CA LEU A 73 2.96 -1.47 2.65
C LEU A 73 3.81 -0.28 3.12
N VAL A 74 3.44 0.39 4.20
CA VAL A 74 4.03 1.68 4.57
C VAL A 74 4.44 1.72 6.05
N ASN A 75 3.54 1.36 6.96
CA ASN A 75 3.77 1.58 8.40
C ASN A 75 4.38 0.37 9.13
N CYS A 76 4.49 -0.78 8.48
CA CYS A 76 5.10 -1.97 9.06
C CYS A 76 6.61 -1.77 9.23
N SER A 77 7.13 -2.04 10.43
CA SER A 77 8.55 -1.89 10.77
C SER A 77 9.48 -2.76 9.91
N LYS A 78 9.00 -3.93 9.46
CA LYS A 78 9.76 -4.80 8.54
C LYS A 78 9.82 -4.23 7.14
N VAL A 79 8.75 -3.59 6.69
CA VAL A 79 8.61 -3.03 5.34
C VAL A 79 9.34 -1.70 5.21
N ASP A 80 9.34 -0.90 6.26
CA ASP A 80 10.19 0.29 6.37
C ASP A 80 11.69 -0.05 6.17
N GLY A 81 12.17 -1.14 6.78
CA GLY A 81 13.53 -1.65 6.51
C GLY A 81 13.78 -2.04 5.05
N LEU A 82 12.78 -2.61 4.37
CA LEU A 82 12.85 -2.93 2.94
C LEU A 82 12.88 -1.67 2.08
N TRP A 83 12.02 -0.69 2.37
CA TRP A 83 11.99 0.58 1.64
C TRP A 83 13.30 1.34 1.73
N ARG A 84 13.95 1.38 2.90
CA ARG A 84 15.29 1.97 3.02
C ARG A 84 16.30 1.32 2.06
N LYS A 85 16.28 -0.01 1.93
CA LYS A 85 17.16 -0.73 1.00
C LYS A 85 16.81 -0.42 -0.45
N VAL A 86 15.52 -0.39 -0.79
CA VAL A 86 15.04 -0.05 -2.14
C VAL A 86 15.42 1.38 -2.51
N TRP A 87 15.23 2.36 -1.63
CA TRP A 87 15.63 3.75 -1.85
C TRP A 87 17.15 3.88 -1.99
N SER A 88 17.91 3.18 -1.15
CA SER A 88 19.38 3.12 -1.27
C SER A 88 19.80 2.56 -2.63
N TRP A 89 19.18 1.48 -3.10
CA TRP A 89 19.44 0.90 -4.42
C TRP A 89 19.10 1.86 -5.56
N MET A 90 17.98 2.59 -5.45
CA MET A 90 17.58 3.63 -6.41
C MET A 90 18.40 4.93 -6.28
N ARG A 91 19.38 4.99 -5.36
CA ARG A 91 20.20 6.18 -5.06
C ARG A 91 19.35 7.41 -4.68
N ILE A 92 18.19 7.16 -4.10
CA ILE A 92 17.31 8.18 -3.54
C ILE A 92 17.76 8.39 -2.09
N SER A 93 18.75 9.25 -1.89
CA SER A 93 19.23 9.64 -0.57
C SER A 93 18.48 10.89 -0.07
N GLY A 94 17.64 10.72 0.95
CA GLY A 94 17.56 11.74 2.02
C GLY A 94 16.56 12.89 1.97
N GLU A 95 15.49 12.89 1.16
CA GLU A 95 14.47 13.97 1.22
C GLU A 95 13.02 13.51 1.47
N ARG A 96 12.82 12.33 2.08
CA ARG A 96 11.45 11.89 2.41
C ARG A 96 11.31 11.10 3.70
N LEU A 97 11.75 11.70 4.81
CA LEU A 97 11.26 11.34 6.15
C LEU A 97 10.35 12.41 6.78
N LYS A 98 10.18 13.58 6.15
CA LYS A 98 9.25 14.62 6.64
C LYS A 98 7.81 14.46 6.11
N LEU A 99 7.63 13.93 4.91
CA LEU A 99 6.27 13.78 4.33
C LEU A 99 5.43 12.64 4.93
N ALA A 100 5.99 11.81 5.81
CA ALA A 100 5.26 10.75 6.51
C ALA A 100 4.87 11.13 7.95
N ASN A 101 5.44 12.22 8.50
CA ASN A 101 5.24 12.64 9.90
C ASN A 101 4.65 14.05 10.06
N GLU A 102 4.36 14.78 8.98
CA GLU A 102 3.69 16.09 9.04
C GLU A 102 2.30 16.10 8.37
N PHE A 103 1.73 14.95 8.03
CA PHE A 103 0.36 14.82 7.51
C PHE A 103 -0.33 13.53 7.96
#